data_AF-A0A183I2M9-F1
#
_entry.id   AF-A0A183I2M9-F1
#
_cell.length_a   1.000
_cell.length_b   1.000
_cell.length_c   1.000
_cell.angle_alpha   90.00
_cell.angle_beta   90.00
_cell.angle_gamma   90.00
#
_symmetry.space_group_name_H-M   'P 1'
#
loop_
_entity.id
_entity.type
_entity.pdbx_description
1 polymer ?
#
loop_
_entity_poly.entity_id
_entity_poly.type
_entity_poly.pdbx_seq_one_letter_code
_entity_poly.pdbx_strand_id
1 'polypeptide(L)'
;MKIKSNSSDRFKYVSFTDQISKVSVDIAQWHSSIAAATSVENETHFNDAIIKYRDLDYGSYFESFLNDIPYFNGELRTYAQLLHQKDIIANALIRHLNISESTSLGTLLELTTAFVQDIREDFRSYIWEFMEAIIDILERSHEDKEILQTVFFTLAKIFWLQRRHLVYELREVFRRFKRIFCCKRPYLRRFTAEALAFLLRKSNAVGKLTVFLAETAHSEIDNPLLIDGISRLYFNALKITKGQFHSTAPQLLLEILHASFGIEENDVRNVAIQILVGTMCQCSIYTSKEYSALLVDVILEEYKSAILSFNIVKSSSLAKLLNAWISQKMGRSLHNPASLFQVIIDGAKSKVGEVDIDTVGLLSTAIKRLI
;
A
#
# COMPACT_ATOMS: atom_id res chain seq x y z
N MET A 1 3.52 -13.55 -33.24
CA MET A 1 4.82 -12.90 -32.98
C MET A 1 4.74 -11.47 -33.49
N LYS A 2 4.42 -10.49 -32.63
CA LYS A 2 4.36 -9.07 -33.04
C LYS A 2 5.78 -8.50 -33.00
N ILE A 3 6.37 -8.33 -34.18
CA ILE A 3 7.65 -7.67 -34.38
C ILE A 3 7.48 -6.20 -33.98
N LYS A 4 8.13 -5.76 -32.89
CA LYS A 4 8.26 -4.33 -32.58
C LYS A 4 9.36 -3.78 -33.49
N SER A 5 8.97 -2.96 -34.45
CA SER A 5 9.90 -2.13 -35.20
C SER A 5 10.58 -1.14 -34.25
N ASN A 6 11.91 -1.16 -34.21
CA ASN A 6 12.72 -0.10 -33.61
C ASN A 6 12.75 1.08 -34.58
N SER A 7 11.72 1.94 -34.53
CA SER A 7 11.84 3.30 -35.06
C SER A 7 12.40 4.21 -33.96
N SER A 8 13.42 5.00 -34.29
CA SER A 8 14.05 6.01 -33.44
C SER A 8 13.16 7.26 -33.31
N ASP A 9 11.91 7.08 -32.93
CA ASP A 9 11.00 8.19 -32.66
C ASP A 9 11.23 8.70 -31.24
N ARG A 10 11.76 9.93 -31.14
CA ARG A 10 12.05 10.61 -29.87
C ARG A 10 10.77 10.90 -29.06
N PHE A 11 9.60 10.87 -29.69
CA PHE A 11 8.30 11.07 -29.07
C PHE A 11 7.37 9.90 -29.39
N LYS A 12 7.40 8.88 -28.54
CA LYS A 12 6.47 7.75 -28.63
C LYS A 12 5.30 7.97 -27.68
N TYR A 13 4.06 7.90 -28.18
CA TYR A 13 2.88 7.87 -27.33
C TYR A 13 2.96 6.68 -26.36
N VAL A 14 2.83 6.97 -25.07
CA VAL A 14 2.75 5.97 -23.99
C VAL A 14 1.37 6.10 -23.36
N SER A 15 0.59 5.03 -23.38
CA SER A 15 -0.77 5.04 -22.80
C SER A 15 -0.73 5.38 -21.30
N PHE A 16 -1.79 6.00 -20.75
CA PHE A 16 -1.87 6.27 -19.31
C PHE A 16 -1.60 5.00 -18.49
N THR A 17 -2.14 3.86 -18.90
CA THR A 17 -1.91 2.56 -18.26
C THR A 17 -0.42 2.18 -18.24
N ASP A 18 0.29 2.35 -19.35
CA ASP A 18 1.73 2.08 -19.41
C ASP A 18 2.53 3.08 -18.56
N GLN A 19 2.12 4.35 -18.54
CA GLN A 19 2.78 5.37 -17.73
C GLN A 19 2.58 5.11 -16.23
N ILE A 20 1.35 4.85 -15.80
CA ILE A 20 1.00 4.65 -14.40
C ILE A 20 1.60 3.34 -13.87
N SER A 21 1.73 2.31 -14.71
CA SER A 21 2.33 1.02 -14.33
C SER A 21 3.76 1.16 -13.80
N LYS A 22 4.51 2.14 -14.30
CA LYS A 22 5.92 2.42 -13.95
C LYS A 22 6.08 3.29 -12.69
N VAL A 23 5.01 3.92 -12.23
CA VAL A 23 5.05 4.72 -11.00
C VAL A 23 5.03 3.77 -9.81
N SER A 24 5.86 4.08 -8.82
CA SER A 24 5.92 3.44 -7.51
C SER A 24 5.80 4.56 -6.47
N VAL A 25 4.94 4.36 -5.47
CA VAL A 25 4.74 5.33 -4.36
C VAL A 25 5.24 4.77 -3.03
N ASP A 26 6.10 3.75 -3.11
CA ASP A 26 6.73 3.15 -1.95
C ASP A 26 7.60 4.19 -1.21
N ILE A 27 7.16 4.55 -0.01
CA ILE A 27 7.76 5.59 0.82
C ILE A 27 9.22 5.26 1.14
N ALA A 28 9.60 3.98 1.22
CA ALA A 28 10.99 3.61 1.45
C ALA A 28 11.89 4.03 0.28
N GLN A 29 11.38 4.05 -0.95
CA GLN A 29 12.13 4.49 -2.13
C GLN A 29 12.27 6.01 -2.18
N TRP A 30 11.26 6.73 -1.70
CA TRP A 30 11.27 8.19 -1.65
C TRP A 30 12.02 8.75 -0.45
N HIS A 31 12.53 7.90 0.45
CA HIS A 31 13.22 8.33 1.66
C HIS A 31 14.33 9.35 1.40
N SER A 32 15.17 9.13 0.39
CA SER A 32 16.25 10.07 0.05
C SER A 32 15.69 11.43 -0.38
N SER A 33 14.70 11.46 -1.27
CA SER A 33 14.03 12.69 -1.70
C SER A 33 13.27 13.39 -0.56
N ILE A 34 12.71 12.61 0.37
CA ILE A 34 11.99 13.13 1.54
C ILE A 34 12.96 13.71 2.58
N ALA A 35 14.16 13.12 2.72
CA ALA A 35 15.17 13.55 3.70
C ALA A 35 16.11 14.65 3.18
N ALA A 36 16.29 14.80 1.86
CA ALA A 36 17.28 15.67 1.24
C ALA A 36 16.91 17.18 1.17
N ALA A 37 15.97 17.64 1.99
CA ALA A 37 15.57 19.04 2.01
C ALA A 37 16.09 19.70 3.30
N THR A 38 17.25 20.38 3.20
CA THR A 38 17.72 21.34 4.20
C THR A 38 17.60 22.72 3.58
N SER A 39 16.75 23.58 4.15
CA SER A 39 16.74 25.00 3.83
C SER A 39 17.94 25.70 4.49
N VAL A 40 18.26 26.90 4.01
CA VAL A 40 19.25 27.78 4.63
C VAL A 40 18.79 28.15 6.04
N GLU A 41 19.71 28.35 6.98
CA GLU A 41 19.37 28.77 8.36
C GLU A 41 18.44 29.99 8.33
N ASN A 42 17.20 29.80 8.82
CA ASN A 42 16.08 30.75 8.94
C ASN A 42 15.06 30.82 7.79
N GLU A 43 15.29 30.20 6.63
CA GLU A 43 14.29 30.11 5.55
C GLU A 43 13.48 28.81 5.64
N THR A 44 12.21 28.86 5.24
CA THR A 44 11.27 27.72 5.33
C THR A 44 11.05 27.10 3.95
N HIS A 45 10.86 25.79 3.89
CA HIS A 45 10.54 25.11 2.64
C HIS A 45 9.25 25.66 2.02
N PHE A 46 8.28 26.05 2.85
CA PHE A 46 7.03 26.63 2.43
C PHE A 46 7.23 27.98 1.72
N ASN A 47 8.07 28.86 2.29
CA ASN A 47 8.41 30.13 1.64
C ASN A 47 9.18 29.92 0.33
N ASP A 48 10.14 28.99 0.31
CA ASP A 48 10.89 28.63 -0.91
C ASP A 48 9.94 28.12 -2.01
N ALA A 49 8.97 27.29 -1.63
CA ALA A 49 7.97 26.78 -2.55
C ALA A 49 7.06 27.90 -3.08
N ILE A 50 6.62 28.85 -2.23
CA ILE A 50 5.86 30.02 -2.69
C ILE A 50 6.69 30.83 -3.70
N ILE A 51 7.95 31.15 -3.39
CA ILE A 51 8.83 31.93 -4.28
C ILE A 51 8.96 31.21 -5.63
N LYS A 52 9.25 29.91 -5.62
CA LYS A 52 9.34 29.10 -6.84
C LYS A 52 8.06 29.16 -7.68
N TYR A 53 6.91 28.92 -7.05
CA TYR A 53 5.65 28.81 -7.80
C TYR A 53 5.04 30.15 -8.19
N ARG A 54 5.50 31.28 -7.61
CA ARG A 54 5.18 32.61 -8.15
C ARG A 54 5.68 32.84 -9.58
N ASP A 55 6.76 32.16 -9.98
CA ASP A 55 7.30 32.25 -11.32
C ASP A 55 6.69 31.19 -12.28
N LEU A 56 5.96 30.21 -11.75
CA LEU A 56 5.47 29.04 -12.49
C LEU A 56 3.93 28.96 -12.59
N ASP A 57 3.21 29.45 -11.58
CA ASP A 57 1.75 29.42 -11.50
C ASP A 57 1.21 30.86 -11.46
N TYR A 58 0.62 31.29 -12.58
CA TYR A 58 -0.04 32.59 -12.72
C TYR A 58 -1.57 32.47 -12.63
N GLY A 59 -2.08 31.35 -12.13
CA GLY A 59 -3.51 31.07 -12.03
C GLY A 59 -4.19 31.87 -10.91
N SER A 60 -5.45 32.25 -11.15
CA SER A 60 -6.25 33.00 -10.16
C SER A 60 -6.51 32.22 -8.88
N TYR A 61 -6.49 30.88 -8.92
CA TYR A 61 -6.61 30.04 -7.73
C TYR A 61 -5.40 30.13 -6.82
N PHE A 62 -4.18 30.14 -7.38
CA PHE A 62 -2.96 30.36 -6.60
C PHE A 62 -2.92 31.78 -6.03
N GLU A 63 -3.27 32.79 -6.81
CA GLU A 63 -3.37 34.17 -6.31
C GLU A 63 -4.40 34.29 -5.18
N SER A 64 -5.58 33.67 -5.34
CA SER A 64 -6.59 33.61 -4.27
C SER A 64 -6.06 32.93 -3.01
N PHE A 65 -5.27 31.86 -3.14
CA PHE A 65 -4.63 31.23 -1.99
C PHE A 65 -3.64 32.17 -1.29
N LEU A 66 -2.80 32.89 -2.04
CA LEU A 66 -1.85 33.85 -1.47
C LEU A 66 -2.54 35.00 -0.74
N ASN A 67 -3.73 35.41 -1.18
CA ASN A 67 -4.54 36.44 -0.51
C ASN A 67 -5.15 35.96 0.81
N ASP A 68 -5.31 34.65 1.00
CA ASP A 68 -5.91 34.06 2.20
C ASP A 68 -4.90 33.70 3.29
N ILE A 69 -3.61 33.93 3.04
CA ILE A 69 -2.51 33.72 3.99
C ILE A 69 -1.74 35.04 4.16
N PRO A 70 -1.01 35.24 5.27
CA PRO A 70 -0.30 36.50 5.53
C PRO A 70 1.02 36.63 4.74
N TYR A 71 1.01 36.21 3.47
CA TYR A 71 2.18 36.25 2.59
C TYR A 71 2.60 37.67 2.23
N PHE A 72 1.66 38.51 1.77
CA PHE A 72 1.96 39.89 1.35
C PHE A 72 2.39 40.80 2.50
N ASN A 73 2.05 40.44 3.74
CA ASN A 73 2.48 41.15 4.95
C ASN A 73 3.94 40.81 5.34
N GLY A 74 4.58 39.85 4.65
CA GLY A 74 5.95 39.41 4.95
C GLY A 74 6.06 38.54 6.21
N GLU A 75 4.94 38.01 6.71
CA GLU A 75 4.87 37.22 7.94
C GLU A 75 5.03 35.72 7.71
N LEU A 76 5.74 35.29 6.66
CA LEU A 76 5.96 33.88 6.35
C LEU A 76 7.42 33.56 6.01
N ARG A 77 8.34 34.51 6.23
CA ARG A 77 9.75 34.36 5.82
C ARG A 77 10.53 33.43 6.73
N THR A 78 10.25 33.49 8.03
CA THR A 78 10.98 32.71 9.04
C THR A 78 10.15 31.55 9.59
N TYR A 79 10.82 30.55 10.14
CA TYR A 79 10.16 29.41 10.78
C TYR A 79 9.21 29.83 11.93
N ALA A 80 9.62 30.78 12.76
CA ALA A 80 8.81 31.25 13.89
C ALA A 80 7.50 31.91 13.41
N GLN A 81 7.58 32.69 12.34
CA GLN A 81 6.41 33.29 11.72
C GLN A 81 5.48 32.24 11.09
N LEU A 82 6.05 31.28 10.36
CA LEU A 82 5.28 30.15 9.80
C LEU A 82 4.54 29.39 10.90
N LEU A 83 5.21 29.10 12.02
CA LEU A 83 4.63 28.38 13.14
C LEU A 83 3.51 29.19 13.83
N HIS A 84 3.67 30.51 13.93
CA HIS A 84 2.63 31.40 14.45
C HIS A 84 1.37 31.40 13.57
N GLN A 85 1.54 31.33 12.26
CA GLN A 85 0.46 31.40 11.27
C GLN A 85 -0.05 30.02 10.81
N LYS A 86 0.41 28.93 11.44
CA LYS A 86 0.16 27.56 10.97
C LYS A 86 -1.33 27.21 10.81
N ASP A 87 -2.19 27.69 11.70
CA ASP A 87 -3.63 27.42 11.65
C ASP A 87 -4.30 28.10 10.45
N ILE A 88 -3.93 29.36 10.18
CA ILE A 88 -4.43 30.11 9.03
C ILE A 88 -4.02 29.41 7.73
N ILE A 89 -2.74 29.02 7.64
CA ILE A 89 -2.18 28.37 6.45
C ILE A 89 -2.81 26.99 6.25
N ALA A 90 -2.93 26.18 7.30
CA ALA A 90 -3.54 24.86 7.23
C ALA A 90 -4.98 24.95 6.71
N ASN A 91 -5.79 25.83 7.29
CA ASN A 91 -7.18 26.04 6.88
C ASN A 91 -7.29 26.55 5.44
N ALA A 92 -6.40 27.47 5.03
CA ALA A 92 -6.35 27.94 3.65
C ALA A 92 -5.99 26.82 2.68
N LEU A 93 -4.95 26.03 2.97
CA LEU A 93 -4.55 24.89 2.14
C LEU A 93 -5.69 23.87 2.01
N ILE A 94 -6.30 23.45 3.11
CA ILE A 94 -7.41 22.48 3.10
C ILE A 94 -8.57 22.99 2.24
N ARG A 95 -8.99 24.25 2.42
CA ARG A 95 -10.06 24.84 1.62
C ARG A 95 -9.72 24.88 0.14
N HIS A 96 -8.51 25.31 -0.22
CA HIS A 96 -8.09 25.45 -1.62
C HIS A 96 -7.85 24.10 -2.32
N LEU A 97 -7.36 23.09 -1.60
CA LEU A 97 -7.26 21.70 -2.10
C LEU A 97 -8.63 21.10 -2.47
N ASN A 98 -9.68 21.51 -1.75
CA ASN A 98 -11.05 21.05 -1.96
C ASN A 98 -11.80 21.78 -3.10
N ILE A 99 -11.18 22.78 -3.73
CA ILE A 99 -11.77 23.43 -4.91
C ILE A 99 -11.61 22.49 -6.11
N SER A 100 -12.74 22.02 -6.65
CA SER A 100 -12.75 20.96 -7.67
C SER A 100 -12.13 21.41 -9.00
N GLU A 101 -12.38 22.65 -9.38
CA GLU A 101 -12.01 23.27 -10.65
C GLU A 101 -10.67 24.02 -10.60
N SER A 102 -9.92 23.88 -9.49
CA SER A 102 -8.68 24.60 -9.28
C SER A 102 -7.62 24.21 -10.30
N THR A 103 -7.24 25.16 -11.15
CA THR A 103 -6.12 24.99 -12.11
C THR A 103 -4.75 25.03 -11.42
N SER A 104 -4.70 25.40 -10.14
CA SER A 104 -3.48 25.50 -9.33
C SER A 104 -3.32 24.31 -8.36
N LEU A 105 -4.08 23.22 -8.55
CA LEU A 105 -4.05 22.06 -7.65
C LEU A 105 -2.64 21.46 -7.49
N GLY A 106 -1.88 21.34 -8.58
CA GLY A 106 -0.50 20.85 -8.53
C GLY A 106 0.38 21.70 -7.62
N THR A 107 0.31 23.03 -7.79
CA THR A 107 1.01 24.01 -6.94
C THR A 107 0.58 23.89 -5.48
N LEU A 108 -0.72 23.81 -5.20
CA LEU A 108 -1.25 23.70 -3.83
C LEU A 108 -0.77 22.43 -3.13
N LEU A 109 -0.64 21.31 -3.84
CA LEU A 109 -0.08 20.06 -3.30
C LEU A 109 1.42 20.18 -2.99
N GLU A 110 2.16 20.88 -3.84
CA GLU A 110 3.59 21.17 -3.62
C GLU A 110 3.79 22.06 -2.39
N LEU A 111 2.98 23.11 -2.25
CA LEU A 111 2.96 23.96 -1.05
C LEU A 111 2.56 23.16 0.20
N THR A 112 1.56 22.28 0.09
CA THR A 112 1.15 21.39 1.19
C THR A 112 2.31 20.49 1.62
N THR A 113 3.05 19.94 0.66
CA THR A 113 4.21 19.09 0.92
C THR A 113 5.31 19.85 1.67
N ALA A 114 5.56 21.09 1.28
CA ALA A 114 6.51 21.97 1.93
C ALA A 114 6.06 22.39 3.35
N PHE A 115 4.79 22.75 3.51
CA PHE A 115 4.19 23.08 4.80
C PHE A 115 4.34 21.93 5.81
N VAL A 116 3.96 20.73 5.40
CA VAL A 116 4.07 19.49 6.19
C VAL A 116 5.52 19.20 6.62
N GLN A 117 6.49 19.50 5.74
CA GLN A 117 7.92 19.34 6.02
C GLN A 117 8.42 20.31 7.10
N ASP A 118 7.96 21.56 7.08
CA ASP A 118 8.38 22.57 8.03
C ASP A 118 7.77 22.35 9.41
N ILE A 119 6.44 22.23 9.51
CA ILE A 119 5.77 22.23 10.83
C ILE A 119 5.85 20.87 11.56
N ARG A 120 6.22 19.78 10.87
CA ARG A 120 6.56 18.48 11.48
C ARG A 120 5.53 18.01 12.51
N GLU A 121 5.90 17.92 13.78
CA GLU A 121 5.04 17.36 14.84
C GLU A 121 3.81 18.23 15.11
N ASP A 122 3.87 19.54 14.82
CA ASP A 122 2.73 20.45 14.90
C ASP A 122 1.66 20.18 13.83
N PHE A 123 1.96 19.38 12.79
CA PHE A 123 0.98 18.98 11.78
C PHE A 123 -0.13 18.07 12.33
N ARG A 124 0.09 17.45 13.50
CA ARG A 124 -0.79 16.40 14.04
C ARG A 124 -2.26 16.77 14.11
N SER A 125 -2.57 18.01 14.47
CA SER A 125 -3.95 18.50 14.58
C SER A 125 -4.69 18.50 13.25
N TYR A 126 -3.99 18.63 12.12
CA TYR A 126 -4.60 18.78 10.79
C TYR A 126 -4.58 17.49 9.96
N ILE A 127 -3.89 16.45 10.43
CA ILE A 127 -3.64 15.21 9.67
C ILE A 127 -4.92 14.68 9.01
N TRP A 128 -6.01 14.58 9.76
CA TRP A 128 -7.23 13.95 9.28
C TRP A 128 -7.95 14.78 8.22
N GLU A 129 -7.94 16.11 8.36
CA GLU A 129 -8.54 17.02 7.39
C GLU A 129 -7.75 17.03 6.08
N PHE A 130 -6.42 17.05 6.16
CA PHE A 130 -5.56 16.91 4.97
C PHE A 130 -5.70 15.53 4.32
N MET A 131 -5.81 14.45 5.10
CA MET A 131 -6.06 13.12 4.55
C MET A 131 -7.39 13.07 3.80
N GLU A 132 -8.44 13.67 4.34
CA GLU A 132 -9.75 13.74 3.69
C GLU A 132 -9.67 14.51 2.37
N ALA A 133 -9.06 15.70 2.37
CA ALA A 133 -8.86 16.47 1.14
C ALA A 133 -8.04 15.69 0.09
N ILE A 134 -6.99 14.98 0.51
CA ILE A 134 -6.19 14.12 -0.38
C ILE A 134 -7.02 12.97 -0.95
N ILE A 135 -7.86 12.32 -0.13
CA ILE A 135 -8.74 11.24 -0.57
C ILE A 135 -9.72 11.76 -1.62
N ASP A 136 -10.36 12.90 -1.37
CA ASP A 136 -11.31 13.53 -2.30
C ASP A 136 -10.61 13.90 -3.62
N ILE A 137 -9.38 14.43 -3.56
CA ILE A 137 -8.54 14.67 -4.74
C ILE A 137 -8.27 13.37 -5.51
N LEU A 138 -7.85 12.30 -4.85
CA LEU A 138 -7.62 11.00 -5.51
C LEU A 138 -8.91 10.47 -6.17
N GLU A 139 -10.07 10.70 -5.55
CA GLU A 139 -11.36 10.29 -6.09
C GLU A 139 -11.72 11.06 -7.36
N ARG A 140 -11.56 12.38 -7.38
CA ARG A 140 -11.92 13.23 -8.53
C ARG A 140 -10.83 13.34 -9.60
N SER A 141 -9.58 12.98 -9.31
CA SER A 141 -8.46 13.07 -10.26
C SER A 141 -8.49 11.88 -11.23
N HIS A 142 -9.07 12.11 -12.40
CA HIS A 142 -9.15 11.12 -13.49
C HIS A 142 -8.01 11.34 -14.47
N GLU A 143 -7.16 10.32 -14.64
CA GLU A 143 -6.17 10.22 -15.72
C GLU A 143 -5.09 11.32 -15.81
N ASP A 144 -5.04 12.24 -14.84
CA ASP A 144 -3.93 13.18 -14.68
C ASP A 144 -2.80 12.53 -13.88
N LYS A 145 -1.79 12.06 -14.61
CA LYS A 145 -0.63 11.38 -14.00
C LYS A 145 0.20 12.33 -13.12
N GLU A 146 0.37 13.59 -13.52
CA GLU A 146 1.23 14.53 -12.80
C GLU A 146 0.59 14.85 -11.46
N ILE A 147 -0.70 15.19 -11.46
CA ILE A 147 -1.46 15.40 -10.21
C ILE A 147 -1.44 14.13 -9.36
N LEU A 148 -1.71 12.95 -9.92
CA LEU A 148 -1.66 11.70 -9.14
C LEU A 148 -0.28 11.48 -8.50
N GLN A 149 0.82 11.71 -9.23
CA GLN A 149 2.17 11.59 -8.70
C GLN A 149 2.41 12.57 -7.55
N THR A 150 2.04 13.84 -7.72
CA THR A 150 2.20 14.87 -6.69
C THR A 150 1.35 14.55 -5.45
N VAL A 151 0.08 14.15 -5.62
CA VAL A 151 -0.80 13.77 -4.50
C VAL A 151 -0.24 12.61 -3.70
N PHE A 152 0.22 11.55 -4.38
CA PHE A 152 0.84 10.43 -3.67
C PHE A 152 2.15 10.83 -3.00
N PHE A 153 2.94 11.73 -3.59
CA PHE A 153 4.14 12.31 -2.96
C PHE A 153 3.82 13.08 -1.69
N THR A 154 2.81 13.95 -1.73
CA THR A 154 2.31 14.66 -0.55
C THR A 154 1.85 13.68 0.52
N LEU A 155 1.07 12.65 0.15
CA LEU A 155 0.61 11.63 1.08
C LEU A 155 1.77 10.84 1.71
N ALA A 156 2.75 10.46 0.90
CA ALA A 156 3.96 9.78 1.35
C ALA A 156 4.76 10.64 2.34
N LYS A 157 4.86 11.95 2.08
CA LYS A 157 5.52 12.91 2.98
C LYS A 157 4.81 12.99 4.33
N ILE A 158 3.48 13.12 4.32
CA ILE A 158 2.65 13.12 5.54
C ILE A 158 2.87 11.83 6.31
N PHE A 159 2.70 10.68 5.66
CA PHE A 159 2.88 9.39 6.30
C PHE A 159 4.28 9.20 6.88
N TRP A 160 5.32 9.61 6.13
CA TRP A 160 6.70 9.52 6.60
C TRP A 160 6.91 10.37 7.86
N LEU A 161 6.57 11.66 7.83
CA LEU A 161 6.84 12.56 8.95
C LEU A 161 5.99 12.22 10.18
N GLN A 162 4.74 11.80 9.97
CA GLN A 162 3.80 11.45 11.04
C GLN A 162 3.82 9.97 11.44
N ARG A 163 4.75 9.17 10.89
CA ARG A 163 4.81 7.70 11.10
C ARG A 163 4.77 7.29 12.57
N ARG A 164 5.42 8.05 13.45
CA ARG A 164 5.48 7.74 14.90
C ARG A 164 4.10 7.77 15.55
N HIS A 165 3.19 8.59 15.01
CA HIS A 165 1.81 8.68 15.46
C HIS A 165 0.92 7.70 14.68
N LEU A 166 1.00 7.71 13.35
CA LEU A 166 0.11 6.95 12.48
C LEU A 166 0.21 5.42 12.64
N VAL A 167 1.35 4.91 13.10
CA VAL A 167 1.50 3.47 13.39
C VAL A 167 0.56 3.00 14.50
N TYR A 168 0.21 3.87 15.45
CA TYR A 168 -0.75 3.58 16.53
C TYR A 168 -2.21 3.78 16.09
N GLU A 169 -2.43 4.58 15.05
CA GLU A 169 -3.76 4.94 14.51
C GLU A 169 -4.11 4.18 13.23
N LEU A 170 -3.46 3.05 12.95
CA LEU A 170 -3.61 2.31 11.68
C LEU A 170 -5.06 1.93 11.34
N ARG A 171 -5.88 1.66 12.36
CA ARG A 171 -7.30 1.39 12.19
C ARG A 171 -8.03 2.59 11.58
N GLU A 172 -7.77 3.79 12.10
CA GLU A 172 -8.38 5.02 11.61
C GLU A 172 -7.83 5.40 10.23
N VAL A 173 -6.52 5.25 10.03
CA VAL A 173 -5.90 5.41 8.70
C VAL A 173 -6.61 4.52 7.67
N PHE A 174 -6.80 3.24 7.97
CA PHE A 174 -7.51 2.35 7.05
C PHE A 174 -8.98 2.77 6.86
N ARG A 175 -9.69 3.15 7.92
CA ARG A 175 -11.09 3.61 7.83
C ARG A 175 -11.23 4.76 6.84
N ARG A 176 -10.33 5.75 6.89
CA ARG A 176 -10.33 6.90 5.97
C ARG A 176 -10.07 6.46 4.52
N PHE A 177 -9.06 5.62 4.31
CA PHE A 177 -8.68 5.14 2.98
C PHE A 177 -9.56 4.02 2.41
N LYS A 178 -10.55 3.52 3.17
CA LYS A 178 -11.45 2.43 2.74
C LYS A 178 -12.09 2.74 1.38
N ARG A 179 -12.55 3.98 1.17
CA ARG A 179 -13.15 4.40 -0.12
C ARG A 179 -12.20 4.20 -1.30
N ILE A 180 -10.91 4.54 -1.12
CA ILE A 180 -9.89 4.34 -2.14
C ILE A 180 -9.60 2.84 -2.34
N PHE A 181 -9.57 2.04 -1.28
CA PHE A 181 -9.47 0.57 -1.39
C PHE A 181 -10.68 -0.07 -2.09
N CYS A 182 -11.84 0.58 -2.07
CA CYS A 182 -13.06 0.18 -2.77
C CYS A 182 -13.15 0.74 -4.20
N CYS A 183 -12.22 1.59 -4.61
CA CYS A 183 -12.30 2.29 -5.88
C CYS A 183 -12.11 1.32 -7.06
N LYS A 184 -12.94 1.45 -8.11
CA LYS A 184 -12.87 0.61 -9.33
C LYS A 184 -11.51 0.71 -10.04
N ARG A 185 -10.81 1.84 -9.89
CA ARG A 185 -9.49 2.12 -10.47
C ARG A 185 -8.38 1.32 -9.77
N PRO A 186 -7.80 0.28 -10.39
CA PRO A 186 -6.85 -0.60 -9.71
C PRO A 186 -5.54 0.09 -9.31
N TYR A 187 -5.12 1.12 -10.06
CA TYR A 187 -3.90 1.85 -9.75
C TYR A 187 -4.02 2.65 -8.44
N LEU A 188 -5.20 3.18 -8.10
CA LEU A 188 -5.41 3.85 -6.81
C LEU A 188 -5.31 2.86 -5.66
N ARG A 189 -5.98 1.71 -5.77
CA ARG A 189 -5.84 0.63 -4.77
C ARG A 189 -4.39 0.20 -4.60
N ARG A 190 -3.64 0.05 -5.70
CA ARG A 190 -2.21 -0.30 -5.66
C ARG A 190 -1.39 0.77 -4.95
N PHE A 191 -1.54 2.04 -5.31
CA PHE A 191 -0.75 3.13 -4.74
C PHE A 191 -1.06 3.35 -3.27
N THR A 192 -2.33 3.33 -2.88
CA THR A 192 -2.72 3.41 -1.46
C THR A 192 -2.17 2.23 -0.66
N ALA A 193 -2.21 1.01 -1.21
CA ALA A 193 -1.60 -0.15 -0.59
C ALA A 193 -0.07 -0.01 -0.43
N GLU A 194 0.62 0.49 -1.45
CA GLU A 194 2.07 0.79 -1.40
C GLU A 194 2.40 1.84 -0.33
N ALA A 195 1.65 2.94 -0.29
CA ALA A 195 1.85 4.02 0.66
C ALA A 195 1.57 3.60 2.12
N LEU A 196 0.62 2.69 2.36
CA LEU A 196 0.29 2.24 3.72
C LEU A 196 1.12 1.05 4.20
N ALA A 197 1.72 0.29 3.29
CA ALA A 197 2.48 -0.92 3.61
C ALA A 197 3.61 -0.68 4.61
N PHE A 198 4.30 0.47 4.56
CA PHE A 198 5.38 0.75 5.51
C PHE A 198 4.87 1.01 6.93
N LEU A 199 3.65 1.55 7.11
CA LEU A 199 3.05 1.71 8.44
C LEU A 199 2.72 0.34 9.02
N LEU A 200 2.15 -0.55 8.20
CA LEU A 200 1.85 -1.93 8.58
C LEU A 200 3.10 -2.66 9.09
N ARG A 201 4.20 -2.58 8.33
CA ARG A 201 5.50 -3.16 8.72
C ARG A 201 6.04 -2.65 10.06
N LYS A 202 5.65 -1.45 10.49
CA LYS A 202 6.14 -0.82 11.72
C LYS A 202 5.20 -0.99 12.91
N SER A 203 4.03 -1.60 12.70
CA SER A 203 3.03 -1.74 13.76
C SER A 203 3.33 -2.92 14.67
N ASN A 204 3.06 -2.73 15.96
CA ASN A 204 3.05 -3.80 16.96
C ASN A 204 1.66 -4.41 17.15
N ALA A 205 0.68 -4.02 16.32
CA ALA A 205 -0.72 -4.44 16.43
C ALA A 205 -1.21 -5.09 15.12
N VAL A 206 -0.32 -5.77 14.37
CA VAL A 206 -0.67 -6.37 13.07
C VAL A 206 -1.77 -7.40 13.24
N GLY A 207 -1.72 -8.23 14.29
CA GLY A 207 -2.78 -9.20 14.56
C GLY A 207 -4.17 -8.56 14.75
N LYS A 208 -4.27 -7.52 15.58
CA LYS A 208 -5.54 -6.78 15.82
C LYS A 208 -6.04 -6.10 14.54
N LEU A 209 -5.13 -5.51 13.77
CA LEU A 209 -5.48 -4.88 12.50
C LEU A 209 -5.95 -5.93 11.48
N THR A 210 -5.34 -7.13 11.45
CA THR A 210 -5.72 -8.22 10.55
C THR A 210 -7.17 -8.65 10.78
N VAL A 211 -7.57 -8.84 12.04
CA VAL A 211 -8.96 -9.15 12.40
C VAL A 211 -9.90 -8.02 11.96
N PHE A 212 -9.58 -6.77 12.29
CA PHE A 212 -10.38 -5.61 11.89
C PHE A 212 -10.56 -5.51 10.36
N LEU A 213 -9.51 -5.76 9.58
CA LEU A 213 -9.57 -5.72 8.12
C LEU A 213 -10.47 -6.82 7.55
N ALA A 214 -10.42 -8.02 8.14
CA ALA A 214 -11.31 -9.12 7.76
C ALA A 214 -12.78 -8.83 8.10
N GLU A 215 -13.06 -8.33 9.31
CA GLU A 215 -14.40 -7.91 9.73
C GLU A 215 -14.96 -6.80 8.82
N THR A 216 -14.12 -5.83 8.47
CA THR A 216 -14.51 -4.72 7.58
C THR A 216 -14.81 -5.21 6.17
N ALA A 217 -14.01 -6.14 5.65
CA ALA A 217 -14.24 -6.73 4.34
C ALA A 217 -15.47 -7.65 4.33
N HIS A 218 -15.71 -8.39 5.41
CA HIS A 218 -16.90 -9.22 5.56
C HIS A 218 -18.18 -8.38 5.61
N SER A 219 -18.14 -7.23 6.29
CA SER A 219 -19.26 -6.27 6.33
C SER A 219 -19.55 -5.62 4.96
N GLU A 220 -18.63 -5.75 4.00
CA GLU A 220 -18.69 -5.20 2.65
C GLU A 220 -18.61 -6.33 1.60
N ILE A 221 -19.26 -7.46 1.88
CA ILE A 221 -19.12 -8.69 1.07
C ILE A 221 -19.47 -8.49 -0.42
N ASP A 222 -20.35 -7.54 -0.71
CA ASP A 222 -20.73 -7.16 -2.08
C ASP A 222 -19.65 -6.34 -2.82
N ASN A 223 -18.55 -6.01 -2.14
CA ASN A 223 -17.45 -5.23 -2.65
C ASN A 223 -16.14 -6.04 -2.72
N PRO A 224 -15.95 -6.89 -3.76
CA PRO A 224 -14.74 -7.69 -3.89
C PRO A 224 -13.47 -6.85 -4.12
N LEU A 225 -13.61 -5.55 -4.42
CA LEU A 225 -12.47 -4.66 -4.60
C LEU A 225 -11.74 -4.39 -3.29
N LEU A 226 -12.46 -4.39 -2.17
CA LEU A 226 -11.86 -4.21 -0.85
C LEU A 226 -10.93 -5.38 -0.50
N ILE A 227 -11.33 -6.61 -0.82
CA ILE A 227 -10.49 -7.82 -0.67
C ILE A 227 -9.21 -7.66 -1.51
N ASP A 228 -9.31 -7.30 -2.80
CA ASP A 228 -8.14 -7.05 -3.66
C ASP A 228 -7.24 -5.93 -3.08
N GLY A 229 -7.85 -4.86 -2.57
CA GLY A 229 -7.15 -3.75 -1.92
C GLY A 229 -6.33 -4.18 -0.70
N ILE A 230 -6.92 -4.95 0.21
CA ILE A 230 -6.24 -5.46 1.41
C ILE A 230 -5.17 -6.50 1.01
N SER A 231 -5.47 -7.38 0.04
CA SER A 231 -4.47 -8.32 -0.49
C SER A 231 -3.23 -7.60 -1.01
N ARG A 232 -3.41 -6.47 -1.72
CA ARG A 232 -2.32 -5.59 -2.17
C ARG A 232 -1.58 -4.95 -1.01
N LEU A 233 -2.26 -4.54 0.05
CA LEU A 233 -1.63 -3.97 1.24
C LEU A 233 -0.67 -4.99 1.87
N TYR A 234 -1.12 -6.22 2.12
CA TYR A 234 -0.28 -7.28 2.66
C TYR A 234 0.87 -7.62 1.72
N PHE A 235 0.61 -7.77 0.42
CA PHE A 235 1.67 -8.01 -0.57
C PHE A 235 2.75 -6.92 -0.55
N ASN A 236 2.34 -5.64 -0.56
CA ASN A 236 3.26 -4.51 -0.50
C ASN A 236 4.00 -4.41 0.82
N ALA A 237 3.42 -4.91 1.92
CA ALA A 237 4.09 -4.97 3.21
C ALA A 237 5.19 -6.05 3.23
N LEU A 238 5.03 -7.14 2.50
CA LEU A 238 5.98 -8.25 2.43
C LEU A 238 7.14 -8.01 1.44
N LYS A 239 6.87 -7.39 0.29
CA LYS A 239 7.89 -7.22 -0.78
C LYS A 239 8.84 -6.06 -0.56
N ILE A 240 10.03 -6.17 -1.14
CA ILE A 240 10.95 -5.05 -1.39
C ILE A 240 11.00 -4.72 -2.89
N THR A 241 12.18 -4.69 -3.51
CA THR A 241 12.38 -4.44 -4.94
C THR A 241 12.88 -5.71 -5.65
N LYS A 242 12.84 -5.70 -6.99
CA LYS A 242 13.43 -6.73 -7.86
C LYS A 242 13.01 -8.19 -7.56
N GLY A 243 11.74 -8.41 -7.20
CA GLY A 243 11.21 -9.76 -6.95
C GLY A 243 11.51 -10.32 -5.56
N GLN A 244 12.19 -9.56 -4.70
CA GLN A 244 12.61 -9.99 -3.36
C GLN A 244 11.61 -9.56 -2.27
N PHE A 245 11.70 -10.22 -1.11
CA PHE A 245 10.92 -9.89 0.10
C PHE A 245 11.81 -9.30 1.19
N HIS A 246 11.20 -8.57 2.13
CA HIS A 246 11.91 -8.10 3.31
C HIS A 246 12.41 -9.27 4.16
N SER A 247 13.54 -9.09 4.86
CA SER A 247 14.03 -10.08 5.84
C SER A 247 13.06 -10.30 7.00
N THR A 248 12.23 -9.30 7.33
CA THR A 248 11.17 -9.39 8.34
C THR A 248 9.83 -9.91 7.80
N ALA A 249 9.71 -10.14 6.49
CA ALA A 249 8.49 -10.64 5.87
C ALA A 249 8.02 -12.00 6.41
N PRO A 250 8.90 -12.97 6.76
CA PRO A 250 8.47 -14.22 7.39
C PRO A 250 7.69 -14.00 8.69
N GLN A 251 8.21 -13.13 9.58
CA GLN A 251 7.58 -12.82 10.86
C GLN A 251 6.24 -12.10 10.67
N LEU A 252 6.20 -11.12 9.76
CA LEU A 252 4.98 -10.39 9.44
C LEU A 252 3.90 -11.31 8.86
N LEU A 253 4.27 -12.21 7.94
CA LEU A 253 3.36 -13.18 7.35
C LEU A 253 2.81 -14.12 8.43
N LEU A 254 3.67 -14.62 9.31
CA LEU A 254 3.26 -15.52 10.40
C LEU A 254 2.23 -14.86 11.33
N GLU A 255 2.46 -13.60 11.72
CA GLU A 255 1.50 -12.86 12.56
C GLU A 255 0.14 -12.68 11.87
N ILE A 256 0.13 -12.34 10.57
CA ILE A 256 -1.11 -12.23 9.78
C ILE A 256 -1.81 -13.59 9.66
N LEU A 257 -1.07 -14.68 9.41
CA LEU A 257 -1.64 -16.04 9.33
C LEU A 257 -2.28 -16.46 10.64
N HIS A 258 -1.56 -16.30 11.76
CA HIS A 258 -2.06 -16.66 13.08
C HIS A 258 -3.30 -15.85 13.47
N ALA A 259 -3.28 -14.54 13.20
CA ALA A 259 -4.45 -13.70 13.44
C ALA A 259 -5.64 -14.10 12.55
N SER A 260 -5.41 -14.36 11.26
CA SER A 260 -6.47 -14.76 10.32
C SER A 260 -7.11 -16.08 10.72
N PHE A 261 -6.30 -17.09 11.07
CA PHE A 261 -6.81 -18.42 11.45
C PHE A 261 -7.41 -18.44 12.86
N GLY A 262 -7.05 -17.47 13.71
CA GLY A 262 -7.59 -17.32 15.06
C GLY A 262 -8.95 -16.63 15.14
N ILE A 263 -9.49 -16.12 14.03
CA ILE A 263 -10.84 -15.52 13.97
C ILE A 263 -11.88 -16.61 14.27
N GLU A 264 -12.71 -16.42 15.29
CA GLU A 264 -13.70 -17.41 15.72
C GLU A 264 -14.85 -17.56 14.70
N GLU A 265 -15.38 -16.43 14.22
CA GLU A 265 -16.49 -16.39 13.26
C GLU A 265 -16.06 -16.94 11.89
N ASN A 266 -16.71 -18.03 11.46
CA ASN A 266 -16.33 -18.77 10.26
C ASN A 266 -16.35 -17.91 8.99
N ASP A 267 -17.37 -17.05 8.83
CA ASP A 267 -17.55 -16.25 7.62
C ASP A 267 -16.50 -15.14 7.51
N VAL A 268 -16.20 -14.47 8.63
CA VAL A 268 -15.13 -13.49 8.72
C VAL A 268 -13.76 -14.15 8.48
N ARG A 269 -13.53 -15.33 9.06
CA ARG A 269 -12.31 -16.11 8.81
C ARG A 269 -12.15 -16.49 7.34
N ASN A 270 -13.24 -16.88 6.68
CA ASN A 270 -13.23 -17.19 5.25
C ASN A 270 -12.83 -15.97 4.41
N VAL A 271 -13.29 -14.77 4.77
CA VAL A 271 -12.87 -13.52 4.11
C VAL A 271 -11.38 -13.25 4.35
N ALA A 272 -10.87 -13.45 5.57
CA ALA A 272 -9.44 -13.33 5.86
C ALA A 272 -8.59 -14.29 5.00
N ILE A 273 -9.05 -15.53 4.82
CA ILE A 273 -8.40 -16.52 3.95
C ILE A 273 -8.42 -16.07 2.49
N GLN A 274 -9.53 -15.49 2.00
CA GLN A 274 -9.60 -14.95 0.63
C GLN A 274 -8.61 -13.80 0.41
N ILE A 275 -8.47 -12.91 1.39
CA ILE A 275 -7.46 -11.83 1.37
C ILE A 275 -6.05 -12.44 1.24
N LEU A 276 -5.73 -13.44 2.06
CA LEU A 276 -4.44 -14.14 2.02
C LEU A 276 -4.20 -14.87 0.69
N VAL A 277 -5.23 -15.51 0.11
CA VAL A 277 -5.16 -16.12 -1.22
C VAL A 277 -4.78 -15.08 -2.27
N GLY A 278 -5.41 -13.90 -2.25
CA GLY A 278 -5.07 -12.79 -3.13
C GLY A 278 -3.63 -12.29 -2.93
N THR A 279 -3.15 -12.25 -1.68
CA THR A 279 -1.76 -11.91 -1.35
C THR A 279 -0.79 -12.93 -1.93
N MET A 280 -1.07 -14.24 -1.81
CA MET A 280 -0.21 -15.30 -2.34
C MET A 280 -0.12 -15.27 -3.86
N CYS A 281 -1.23 -15.02 -4.55
CA CYS A 281 -1.23 -14.82 -6.00
C CYS A 281 -0.29 -13.68 -6.41
N GLN A 282 -0.35 -12.54 -5.71
CA GLN A 282 0.53 -11.40 -5.99
C GLN A 282 2.00 -11.71 -5.69
N CYS A 283 2.30 -12.35 -4.56
CA CYS A 283 3.67 -12.76 -4.21
C CYS A 283 4.27 -13.69 -5.26
N SER A 284 3.53 -14.72 -5.71
CA SER A 284 4.01 -15.65 -6.74
C SER A 284 4.23 -14.97 -8.10
N ILE A 285 3.33 -14.08 -8.51
CA ILE A 285 3.49 -13.30 -9.75
C ILE A 285 4.70 -12.36 -9.66
N TYR A 286 5.05 -11.87 -8.48
CA TYR A 286 6.13 -10.93 -8.28
C TYR A 286 7.51 -11.59 -8.20
N THR A 287 7.61 -12.73 -7.52
CA THR A 287 8.90 -13.34 -7.17
C THR A 287 9.38 -14.40 -8.17
N SER A 288 10.60 -14.90 -7.94
CA SER A 288 11.20 -16.05 -8.61
C SER A 288 11.47 -17.18 -7.59
N LYS A 289 11.85 -18.36 -8.09
CA LYS A 289 12.10 -19.53 -7.24
C LYS A 289 13.18 -19.26 -6.17
N GLU A 290 14.20 -18.50 -6.54
CA GLU A 290 15.36 -18.19 -5.70
C GLU A 290 14.99 -17.37 -4.46
N TYR A 291 14.01 -16.46 -4.58
CA TYR A 291 13.63 -15.55 -3.50
C TYR A 291 12.36 -15.98 -2.76
N SER A 292 11.59 -16.91 -3.34
CA SER A 292 10.32 -17.37 -2.76
C SER A 292 10.44 -18.14 -1.45
N ALA A 293 11.63 -18.69 -1.14
CA ALA A 293 11.88 -19.50 0.06
C ALA A 293 11.41 -18.78 1.35
N LEU A 294 11.72 -17.47 1.47
CA LEU A 294 11.37 -16.67 2.66
C LEU A 294 9.89 -16.73 3.05
N LEU A 295 8.98 -16.86 2.08
CA LEU A 295 7.54 -16.93 2.35
C LEU A 295 7.00 -18.35 2.22
N VAL A 296 7.48 -19.10 1.22
CA VAL A 296 7.02 -20.47 0.95
C VAL A 296 7.35 -21.39 2.11
N ASP A 297 8.55 -21.27 2.69
CA ASP A 297 8.96 -22.13 3.80
C ASP A 297 8.11 -21.89 5.05
N VAL A 298 7.72 -20.63 5.33
CA VAL A 298 6.79 -20.29 6.43
C VAL A 298 5.45 -21.00 6.23
N ILE A 299 4.89 -20.94 5.03
CA ILE A 299 3.58 -21.54 4.73
C ILE A 299 3.67 -23.08 4.78
N LEU A 300 4.76 -23.66 4.28
CA LEU A 300 4.98 -25.11 4.30
C LEU A 300 5.16 -25.65 5.72
N GLU A 301 5.91 -24.96 6.58
CA GLU A 301 6.09 -25.36 7.98
C GLU A 301 4.78 -25.24 8.77
N GLU A 302 4.03 -24.15 8.61
CA GLU A 302 2.69 -24.02 9.20
C GLU A 302 1.73 -25.12 8.69
N TYR A 303 1.81 -25.46 7.39
CA TYR A 303 0.97 -26.49 6.79
C TYR A 303 1.30 -27.88 7.33
N LYS A 304 2.59 -28.21 7.43
CA LYS A 304 3.08 -29.44 8.05
C LYS A 304 2.61 -29.55 9.50
N SER A 305 2.78 -28.48 10.28
CA SER A 305 2.32 -28.41 11.67
C SER A 305 0.81 -28.61 11.80
N ALA A 306 0.02 -27.99 10.92
CA ALA A 306 -1.44 -28.13 10.91
C ALA A 306 -1.89 -29.56 10.55
N ILE A 307 -1.20 -30.23 9.63
CA ILE A 307 -1.45 -31.62 9.28
C ILE A 307 -1.16 -32.54 10.48
N LEU A 308 0.02 -32.40 11.09
CA LEU A 308 0.47 -33.27 12.20
C LEU A 308 -0.38 -33.09 13.46
N SER A 309 -0.91 -31.88 13.69
CA SER A 309 -1.84 -31.59 14.79
C SER A 309 -3.30 -31.90 14.45
N PHE A 310 -3.59 -32.47 13.27
CA PHE A 310 -4.94 -32.74 12.76
C PHE A 310 -5.87 -31.51 12.74
N ASN A 311 -5.32 -30.30 12.63
CA ASN A 311 -6.10 -29.08 12.53
C ASN A 311 -6.64 -28.90 11.10
N ILE A 312 -7.83 -29.43 10.84
CA ILE A 312 -8.45 -29.44 9.51
C ILE A 312 -8.66 -28.02 8.97
N VAL A 313 -9.11 -27.08 9.81
CA VAL A 313 -9.37 -25.69 9.39
C VAL A 313 -8.08 -25.01 8.92
N LYS A 314 -7.00 -25.11 9.71
CA LYS A 314 -5.70 -24.51 9.35
C LYS A 314 -5.10 -25.20 8.13
N SER A 315 -5.10 -26.54 8.09
CA SER A 315 -4.52 -27.30 6.97
C SER A 315 -5.24 -27.02 5.65
N SER A 316 -6.58 -27.05 5.61
CA SER A 316 -7.37 -26.65 4.43
C SER A 316 -7.08 -25.20 4.00
N SER A 317 -7.01 -24.27 4.93
CA SER A 317 -6.72 -22.86 4.63
C SER A 317 -5.33 -22.69 4.03
N LEU A 318 -4.30 -23.31 4.62
CA LEU A 318 -2.93 -23.28 4.11
C LEU A 318 -2.80 -24.01 2.77
N ALA A 319 -3.56 -25.08 2.55
CA ALA A 319 -3.63 -25.75 1.25
C ALA A 319 -4.16 -24.81 0.16
N LYS A 320 -5.19 -24.00 0.45
CA LYS A 320 -5.68 -22.95 -0.47
C LYS A 320 -4.60 -21.92 -0.78
N LEU A 321 -3.82 -21.49 0.22
CA LEU A 321 -2.71 -20.54 0.02
C LEU A 321 -1.61 -21.11 -0.89
N LEU A 322 -1.18 -22.34 -0.63
CA LEU A 322 -0.20 -23.04 -1.47
C LEU A 322 -0.74 -23.25 -2.90
N ASN A 323 -2.01 -23.62 -3.03
CA ASN A 323 -2.67 -23.81 -4.32
C ASN A 323 -2.75 -22.48 -5.10
N ALA A 324 -3.00 -21.37 -4.41
CA ALA A 324 -3.00 -20.02 -5.00
C ALA A 324 -1.60 -19.62 -5.50
N TRP A 325 -0.54 -20.02 -4.79
CA TRP A 325 0.84 -19.78 -5.19
C TRP A 325 1.22 -20.58 -6.45
N ILE A 326 1.06 -21.91 -6.44
CA ILE A 326 1.35 -22.77 -7.61
C ILE A 326 0.38 -22.50 -8.78
N SER A 327 -0.77 -21.93 -8.43
CA SER A 327 -1.73 -21.11 -9.18
C SER A 327 -1.15 -20.24 -10.29
N GLN A 328 -0.02 -19.62 -10.00
CA GLN A 328 0.55 -18.58 -10.84
C GLN A 328 1.83 -19.08 -11.51
N LYS A 329 2.12 -18.51 -12.69
CA LYS A 329 3.34 -18.81 -13.46
C LYS A 329 3.63 -20.31 -13.63
N MET A 330 2.59 -21.16 -13.69
CA MET A 330 2.73 -22.62 -13.74
C MET A 330 3.65 -23.17 -12.63
N GLY A 331 3.55 -22.65 -11.41
CA GLY A 331 4.33 -23.10 -10.26
C GLY A 331 5.84 -22.80 -10.32
N ARG A 332 6.33 -22.11 -11.36
CA ARG A 332 7.77 -21.86 -11.58
C ARG A 332 8.44 -21.04 -10.48
N SER A 333 7.66 -20.27 -9.71
CA SER A 333 8.17 -19.47 -8.59
C SER A 333 8.11 -20.21 -7.25
N LEU A 334 7.80 -21.51 -7.21
CA LEU A 334 7.75 -22.27 -5.97
C LEU A 334 9.16 -22.75 -5.59
N HIS A 335 9.63 -22.35 -4.40
CA HIS A 335 10.83 -22.92 -3.80
C HIS A 335 10.60 -24.38 -3.43
N ASN A 336 11.59 -25.22 -3.72
CA ASN A 336 11.65 -26.64 -3.33
C ASN A 336 10.31 -27.43 -3.44
N PRO A 337 9.82 -27.70 -4.67
CA PRO A 337 8.59 -28.47 -4.88
C PRO A 337 8.55 -29.85 -4.18
N ALA A 338 9.71 -30.49 -4.01
CA ALA A 338 9.80 -31.80 -3.36
C ALA A 338 9.32 -31.75 -1.91
N SER A 339 9.63 -30.68 -1.16
CA SER A 339 9.16 -30.51 0.21
C SER A 339 7.63 -30.46 0.29
N LEU A 340 6.97 -29.82 -0.67
CA LEU A 340 5.50 -29.80 -0.72
C LEU A 340 4.92 -31.21 -0.87
N PHE A 341 5.43 -31.98 -1.84
CA PHE A 341 4.99 -33.37 -2.03
C PHE A 341 5.25 -34.22 -0.80
N GLN A 342 6.42 -34.06 -0.16
CA GLN A 342 6.77 -34.80 1.04
C GLN A 342 5.79 -34.52 2.18
N VAL A 343 5.46 -33.25 2.44
CA VAL A 343 4.50 -32.87 3.48
C VAL A 343 3.11 -33.46 3.21
N ILE A 344 2.65 -33.46 1.95
CA ILE A 344 1.36 -34.06 1.58
C ILE A 344 1.38 -35.59 1.79
N ILE A 345 2.45 -36.26 1.34
CA ILE A 345 2.61 -37.72 1.48
C ILE A 345 2.66 -38.12 2.96
N ASP A 346 3.43 -37.42 3.78
CA ASP A 346 3.55 -37.71 5.21
C ASP A 346 2.23 -37.47 5.94
N GLY A 347 1.48 -36.44 5.54
CA GLY A 347 0.12 -36.19 6.03
C GLY A 347 -0.88 -37.29 5.67
N ALA A 348 -0.83 -37.78 4.43
CA ALA A 348 -1.69 -38.87 3.97
C ALA A 348 -1.37 -40.21 4.67
N LYS A 349 -0.11 -40.41 5.10
CA LYS A 349 0.29 -41.58 5.88
C LYS A 349 -0.11 -41.49 7.36
N SER A 350 -0.16 -40.29 7.93
CA SER A 350 -0.45 -40.07 9.35
C SER A 350 -1.94 -39.99 9.66
N LYS A 351 -2.75 -39.47 8.73
CA LYS A 351 -4.22 -39.56 8.80
C LYS A 351 -4.65 -40.95 8.32
N VAL A 352 -5.55 -41.60 9.04
CA VAL A 352 -6.14 -42.91 8.69
C VAL A 352 -7.08 -42.75 7.46
N GLY A 353 -6.52 -42.37 6.31
CA GLY A 353 -7.21 -42.24 5.02
C GLY A 353 -7.99 -40.94 4.77
N GLU A 354 -8.30 -40.11 5.78
CA GLU A 354 -9.07 -38.88 5.58
C GLU A 354 -8.19 -37.66 5.28
N VAL A 355 -8.01 -37.36 4.00
CA VAL A 355 -7.37 -36.14 3.51
C VAL A 355 -8.45 -35.14 3.10
N ASP A 356 -8.37 -33.89 3.56
CA ASP A 356 -9.38 -32.88 3.23
C ASP A 356 -9.35 -32.50 1.74
N ILE A 357 -10.49 -32.04 1.22
CA ILE A 357 -10.69 -31.76 -0.21
C ILE A 357 -9.71 -30.71 -0.76
N ASP A 358 -9.31 -29.73 0.05
CA ASP A 358 -8.38 -28.69 -0.38
C ASP A 358 -6.96 -29.24 -0.50
N THR A 359 -6.54 -30.12 0.41
CA THR A 359 -5.28 -30.87 0.30
C THR A 359 -5.25 -31.77 -0.93
N VAL A 360 -6.35 -32.46 -1.24
CA VAL A 360 -6.47 -33.25 -2.48
C VAL A 360 -6.38 -32.36 -3.72
N GLY A 361 -7.06 -31.20 -3.70
CA GLY A 361 -6.99 -30.20 -4.76
C GLY A 361 -5.58 -29.67 -4.96
N LEU A 362 -4.86 -29.37 -3.86
CA LEU A 362 -3.47 -28.96 -3.87
C LEU A 362 -2.56 -30.02 -4.52
N LEU A 363 -2.71 -31.29 -4.15
CA LEU A 363 -1.95 -32.39 -4.75
C LEU A 363 -2.20 -32.49 -6.26
N SER A 364 -3.46 -32.42 -6.69
CA SER A 364 -3.82 -32.45 -8.11
C SER A 364 -3.16 -31.32 -8.90
N THR A 365 -3.22 -30.10 -8.36
CA THR A 365 -2.58 -28.94 -8.98
C THR A 365 -1.05 -29.05 -8.98
N ALA A 366 -0.46 -29.53 -7.88
CA ALA A 366 0.98 -29.72 -7.76
C ALA A 366 1.49 -30.71 -8.81
N ILE A 367 0.83 -31.86 -8.97
CA ILE A 367 1.15 -32.86 -10.01
C ILE A 367 1.09 -32.23 -11.41
N LYS A 368 0.05 -31.44 -11.72
CA LYS A 368 -0.14 -30.84 -13.05
C LYS A 368 0.87 -29.75 -13.42
N ARG A 369 1.53 -29.13 -12.44
CA ARG A 369 2.29 -27.88 -12.63
C ARG A 369 3.74 -27.97 -12.25
N LEU A 370 4.13 -28.93 -11.42
CA LEU A 370 5.47 -29.05 -10.85
C LEU A 370 6.21 -30.31 -11.33
N ILE A 371 5.50 -31.24 -11.97
CA ILE A 371 6.00 -32.41 -12.69
C ILE A 371 5.80 -32.14 -14.17
#